data_AF-A0A523RNE7-F1
#
_entry.id   AF-A0A523RNE7-F1
#
_cell.length_a   1.000
_cell.length_b   1.000
_cell.length_c   1.000
_cell.angle_alpha   90.00
_cell.angle_beta   90.00
_cell.angle_gamma   90.00
#
_symmetry.space_group_name_H-M   'P 1'
#
loop_
_entity.id
_entity.type
_entity.pdbx_description
1 polymer ?
#
loop_
_entity_poly.entity_id
_entity_poly.type
_entity_poly.pdbx_seq_one_letter_code
_entity_poly.pdbx_strand_id
1 'polypeptide(L)'
;MEEIYIGSMGPFLYDPTEDLPGQAGVKQGLATSGAPIRNEDVLRLADIGSIAAPHDASYVVIGLNANLAAERRLQVGNSLSLTDGGANGDVTLDAIQDIRTTAVPEFAGLGIGTAAPQTNLDVVDAGTNTQSQIFIRGFNDQVVYCPELRIKKSHSDTLGTLVTTIDTEKLGQIIFSGVDSGNLVDDGAHITAIQDGAAGAFIPTNLILLTHSSTAKNINQFVLHNDGNVGIGTAAPGAKLEVVGSCEFGDEGTNYTAIEADGDVLFVGGGGLHFGEVSVVGNANASVLNSAAKVQFVHFDT
;
A
#
# COMPACT_ATOMS: atom_id res chain seq x y z
N MET A 1 -77.36 55.04 4.61
CA MET A 1 -76.30 54.03 4.44
C MET A 1 -75.11 54.54 5.18
N GLU A 2 -74.71 53.84 6.24
CA GLU A 2 -73.56 54.18 7.08
C GLU A 2 -72.37 53.41 6.51
N GLU A 3 -71.37 54.11 6.00
CA GLU A 3 -70.11 53.50 5.58
C GLU A 3 -69.19 53.41 6.80
N ILE A 4 -69.01 52.20 7.32
CA ILE A 4 -68.06 51.92 8.40
C ILE A 4 -66.68 51.74 7.77
N TYR A 5 -65.80 52.72 7.98
CA TYR A 5 -64.40 52.67 7.57
C TYR A 5 -63.57 51.98 8.65
N ILE A 6 -63.19 50.73 8.43
CA ILE A 6 -62.35 49.98 9.37
C ILE A 6 -60.89 50.31 9.02
N GLY A 7 -60.29 51.19 9.83
CA GLY A 7 -58.88 51.59 9.69
C GLY A 7 -57.89 50.45 9.95
N SER A 8 -56.75 50.54 9.28
CA SER A 8 -55.47 49.85 9.49
C SER A 8 -55.48 48.58 10.36
N MET A 9 -56.05 47.49 9.84
CA MET A 9 -55.65 46.15 10.29
C MET A 9 -55.14 45.40 9.06
N GLY A 10 -54.00 44.73 9.22
CA GLY A 10 -53.29 44.03 8.15
C GLY A 10 -54.14 42.98 7.42
N PRO A 11 -53.64 42.38 6.33
CA PRO A 11 -54.44 41.55 5.44
C PRO A 11 -54.99 40.32 6.19
N PHE A 12 -56.30 40.33 6.46
CA PHE A 12 -57.01 39.15 6.95
C PHE A 12 -57.31 38.22 5.77
N LEU A 13 -56.96 36.94 5.91
CA LEU A 13 -57.36 35.89 5.00
C LEU A 13 -58.86 35.61 5.22
N TYR A 14 -59.63 35.57 4.13
CA TYR A 14 -61.08 35.32 4.18
C TYR A 14 -61.38 33.82 4.29
N ASP A 15 -62.03 33.40 5.38
CA ASP A 15 -62.59 32.05 5.58
C ASP A 15 -64.13 32.11 5.43
N PRO A 16 -64.72 31.48 4.41
CA PRO A 16 -66.16 31.52 4.16
C PRO A 16 -67.00 30.74 5.18
N THR A 17 -66.39 29.99 6.11
CA THR A 17 -67.12 29.28 7.18
C THR A 17 -67.44 30.16 8.38
N GLU A 18 -66.85 31.35 8.48
CA GLU A 18 -67.11 32.33 9.55
C GLU A 18 -68.06 33.47 9.13
N ASP A 19 -68.73 33.36 7.97
CA ASP A 19 -69.70 34.35 7.51
C ASP A 19 -70.87 34.48 8.52
N LEU A 20 -71.05 35.67 9.08
CA LEU A 20 -72.21 35.98 9.93
C LEU A 20 -73.52 35.83 9.12
N PRO A 21 -74.62 35.35 9.73
CA PRO A 21 -75.88 35.13 9.02
C PRO A 21 -76.41 36.44 8.42
N GLY A 22 -76.49 36.51 7.09
CA GLY A 22 -76.91 37.70 6.34
C GLY A 22 -75.77 38.51 5.71
N GLN A 23 -74.51 38.11 5.88
CA GLN A 23 -73.34 38.70 5.20
C GLN A 23 -72.73 37.78 4.12
N ALA A 24 -73.53 36.86 3.57
CA ALA A 24 -73.10 35.97 2.50
C ALA A 24 -72.59 36.79 1.29
N GLY A 25 -71.27 36.75 1.07
CA GLY A 25 -70.60 37.44 -0.04
C GLY A 25 -70.02 38.82 0.26
N VAL A 26 -69.93 39.26 1.53
CA VAL A 26 -69.17 40.47 1.89
C VAL A 26 -67.67 40.15 1.84
N LYS A 27 -66.99 40.64 0.80
CA LYS A 27 -65.57 40.37 0.56
C LYS A 27 -64.73 41.49 1.17
N GLN A 28 -64.01 41.20 2.24
CA GLN A 28 -63.01 42.14 2.77
C GLN A 28 -61.75 42.07 1.91
N GLY A 29 -61.43 43.18 1.25
CA GLY A 29 -60.12 43.43 0.65
C GLY A 29 -59.61 44.79 1.13
N LEU A 30 -58.29 44.99 1.08
CA LEU A 30 -57.67 46.27 1.40
C LEU A 30 -57.43 47.04 0.09
N ALA A 31 -58.26 48.04 -0.21
CA ALA A 31 -58.10 48.88 -1.39
C ALA A 31 -57.12 50.03 -1.06
N THR A 32 -56.02 50.15 -1.81
CA THR A 32 -55.06 51.26 -1.66
C THR A 32 -55.47 52.52 -2.44
N SER A 33 -56.60 52.48 -3.14
CA SER A 33 -57.21 53.62 -3.82
C SER A 33 -58.73 53.59 -3.62
N GLY A 34 -59.41 54.74 -3.73
CA GLY A 34 -60.86 54.87 -3.53
C GLY A 34 -61.74 54.16 -4.58
N ALA A 35 -61.17 53.29 -5.40
CA ALA A 35 -61.92 52.43 -6.32
C ALA A 35 -62.55 51.25 -5.55
N PRO A 36 -63.81 50.87 -5.85
CA PRO A 36 -64.44 49.70 -5.24
C PRO A 36 -63.65 48.42 -5.57
N ILE A 37 -63.41 47.59 -4.56
CA ILE A 37 -62.75 46.28 -4.76
C ILE A 37 -63.70 45.37 -5.54
N ARG A 38 -63.24 44.88 -6.70
CA ARG A 38 -64.01 43.97 -7.55
C ARG A 38 -63.70 42.53 -7.20
N ASN A 39 -64.50 41.62 -7.75
CA ASN A 39 -64.46 40.21 -7.42
C ASN A 39 -63.11 39.53 -7.75
N GLU A 40 -62.46 40.07 -8.77
CA GLU A 40 -61.15 39.73 -9.30
C GLU A 40 -59.98 40.32 -8.50
N ASP A 41 -60.24 41.31 -7.63
CA ASP A 41 -59.22 42.00 -6.84
C ASP A 41 -58.99 41.33 -5.47
N VAL A 42 -59.71 40.23 -5.16
CA VAL A 42 -59.63 39.48 -3.89
C VAL A 42 -58.87 38.18 -4.11
N LEU A 43 -57.67 38.05 -3.51
CA LEU A 43 -56.95 36.79 -3.44
C LEU A 43 -57.69 35.81 -2.52
N ARG A 44 -58.32 34.77 -3.05
CA ARG A 44 -58.93 33.70 -2.24
C ARG A 44 -57.90 32.61 -1.98
N LEU A 45 -57.97 31.95 -0.84
CA LEU A 45 -57.12 30.80 -0.53
C LEU A 45 -57.20 29.70 -1.62
N ALA A 46 -58.37 29.55 -2.26
CA ALA A 46 -58.58 28.65 -3.39
C ALA A 46 -57.90 29.11 -4.70
N ASP A 47 -57.68 30.42 -4.88
CA ASP A 47 -57.03 31.00 -6.06
C ASP A 47 -55.49 30.87 -5.98
N ILE A 48 -54.95 30.58 -4.79
CA ILE A 48 -53.52 30.32 -4.57
C ILE A 48 -53.13 28.91 -5.06
N GLY A 49 -54.11 28.08 -5.46
CA GLY A 49 -53.90 26.74 -6.01
C GLY A 49 -53.16 25.79 -5.05
N SER A 50 -53.04 24.52 -5.42
CA SER A 50 -52.23 23.53 -4.72
C SER A 50 -50.71 23.78 -4.83
N ILE A 51 -50.30 25.04 -4.94
CA ILE A 51 -48.93 25.46 -5.25
C ILE A 51 -48.10 25.63 -3.96
N ALA A 52 -48.76 25.63 -2.78
CA ALA A 52 -48.08 25.62 -1.49
C ALA A 52 -47.61 24.20 -1.14
N ALA A 53 -46.32 24.06 -0.81
CA ALA A 53 -45.80 22.80 -0.30
C ALA A 53 -46.57 22.39 0.98
N PRO A 54 -46.95 21.10 1.13
CA PRO A 54 -47.55 20.58 2.35
C PRO A 54 -46.83 21.02 3.63
N HIS A 55 -47.57 21.56 4.60
CA HIS A 55 -47.02 22.18 5.82
C HIS A 55 -46.64 21.17 6.91
N ASP A 56 -47.10 19.94 6.79
CA ASP A 56 -46.85 18.81 7.70
C ASP A 56 -45.81 17.82 7.15
N ALA A 57 -45.40 17.97 5.89
CA ALA A 57 -44.39 17.13 5.28
C ALA A 57 -42.98 17.54 5.72
N SER A 58 -42.15 16.52 5.97
CA SER A 58 -40.73 16.73 6.23
C SER A 58 -39.96 16.71 4.93
N TYR A 59 -39.27 17.80 4.63
CA TYR A 59 -38.39 17.93 3.47
C TYR A 59 -36.92 17.87 3.89
N VAL A 60 -36.10 17.37 2.98
CA VAL A 60 -34.65 17.48 3.05
C VAL A 60 -34.21 18.40 1.92
N VAL A 61 -33.43 19.43 2.25
CA VAL A 61 -32.96 20.45 1.30
C VAL A 61 -31.45 20.34 1.08
N ILE A 62 -30.97 20.75 -0.10
CA ILE A 62 -29.53 20.77 -0.41
C ILE A 62 -28.87 22.11 -0.03
N GLY A 63 -29.65 23.19 0.03
CA GLY A 63 -29.25 24.50 0.53
C GLY A 63 -30.29 25.05 1.50
N LEU A 64 -29.83 25.76 2.53
CA LEU A 64 -30.72 26.41 3.50
C LEU A 64 -31.19 27.76 2.95
N ASN A 65 -32.46 28.08 3.17
CA ASN A 65 -33.04 29.41 2.96
C ASN A 65 -33.09 30.17 4.29
N ALA A 66 -32.56 31.40 4.31
CA ALA A 66 -32.48 32.21 5.52
C ALA A 66 -33.86 32.51 6.17
N ASN A 67 -34.96 32.38 5.42
CA ASN A 67 -36.30 32.69 5.88
C ASN A 67 -37.08 31.47 6.40
N LEU A 68 -36.49 30.27 6.36
CA LEU A 68 -37.16 29.03 6.78
C LEU A 68 -36.47 28.43 8.01
N ALA A 69 -37.21 28.33 9.11
CA ALA A 69 -36.65 27.94 10.41
C ALA A 69 -36.60 26.41 10.66
N ALA A 70 -37.28 25.60 9.83
CA ALA A 70 -37.47 24.17 10.07
C ALA A 70 -36.85 23.27 8.98
N GLU A 71 -35.87 23.78 8.24
CA GLU A 71 -35.21 23.01 7.18
C GLU A 71 -34.25 21.96 7.72
N ARG A 72 -34.19 20.81 7.05
CA ARG A 72 -33.18 19.78 7.30
C ARG A 72 -32.26 19.68 6.09
N ARG A 73 -31.02 20.17 6.22
CA ARG A 73 -30.06 20.15 5.12
C ARG A 73 -29.44 18.75 4.95
N LEU A 74 -29.45 18.21 3.73
CA LEU A 74 -28.57 17.13 3.33
C LEU A 74 -27.16 17.69 3.15
N GLN A 75 -26.27 17.30 4.04
CA GLN A 75 -24.84 17.60 3.94
C GLN A 75 -24.08 16.29 3.98
N VAL A 76 -22.95 16.24 3.27
CA VAL A 76 -22.04 15.09 3.26
C VAL A 76 -20.79 15.39 4.07
N GLY A 77 -20.24 14.36 4.70
CA GLY A 77 -18.90 14.40 5.28
C GLY A 77 -17.85 14.03 4.24
N ASN A 78 -16.61 13.81 4.69
CA ASN A 78 -15.45 13.57 3.81
C ASN A 78 -15.51 12.26 3.00
N SER A 79 -16.48 11.39 3.25
CA SER A 79 -16.63 10.11 2.54
C SER A 79 -17.49 10.22 1.28
N LEU A 80 -18.32 11.26 1.18
CA LEU A 80 -19.31 11.42 0.10
C LEU A 80 -19.16 12.81 -0.52
N SER A 81 -19.27 12.92 -1.83
CA SER A 81 -19.41 14.17 -2.55
C SER A 81 -20.88 14.39 -2.87
N LEU A 82 -21.37 15.59 -2.58
CA LEU A 82 -22.69 16.07 -2.98
C LEU A 82 -22.49 17.19 -3.98
N THR A 83 -22.87 16.95 -5.22
CA THR A 83 -22.80 17.93 -6.29
C THR A 83 -24.22 18.25 -6.77
N ASP A 84 -24.59 19.52 -6.70
CA ASP A 84 -25.84 20.01 -7.27
C ASP A 84 -25.55 20.60 -8.66
N GLY A 85 -26.11 19.99 -9.70
CA GLY A 85 -26.01 20.46 -11.08
C GLY A 85 -26.79 21.74 -11.39
N GLY A 86 -27.53 22.28 -10.41
CA GLY A 86 -28.35 23.48 -10.56
C GLY A 86 -29.68 23.20 -11.24
N ALA A 87 -30.34 24.26 -11.73
CA ALA A 87 -31.68 24.16 -12.32
C ALA A 87 -31.70 23.21 -13.54
N ASN A 88 -32.63 22.24 -13.52
CA ASN A 88 -32.75 21.18 -14.52
C ASN A 88 -31.52 20.24 -14.62
N GLY A 89 -30.60 20.28 -13.65
CA GLY A 89 -29.49 19.33 -13.50
C GLY A 89 -29.77 18.29 -12.43
N ASP A 90 -28.96 17.23 -12.41
CA ASP A 90 -29.03 16.20 -11.38
C ASP A 90 -28.40 16.67 -10.06
N VAL A 91 -28.91 16.16 -8.94
CA VAL A 91 -28.22 16.20 -7.65
C VAL A 91 -27.53 14.86 -7.46
N THR A 92 -26.21 14.84 -7.56
CA THR A 92 -25.41 13.62 -7.46
C THR A 92 -24.85 13.48 -6.06
N LEU A 93 -25.16 12.36 -5.41
CA LEU A 93 -24.49 11.88 -4.21
C LEU A 93 -23.58 10.71 -4.61
N ASP A 94 -22.28 10.87 -4.44
CA ASP A 94 -21.28 9.86 -4.84
C ASP A 94 -20.25 9.64 -3.74
N ALA A 95 -19.55 8.50 -3.75
CA ALA A 95 -18.38 8.29 -2.90
C ALA A 95 -17.17 9.03 -3.47
N ILE A 96 -16.42 9.77 -2.63
CA ILE A 96 -15.25 10.56 -3.09
C ILE A 96 -14.11 9.66 -3.63
N GLN A 97 -14.10 8.40 -3.20
CA GLN A 97 -13.24 7.33 -3.69
C GLN A 97 -13.99 6.01 -3.50
N ASP A 98 -14.39 5.35 -4.58
CA ASP A 98 -14.86 3.97 -4.47
C ASP A 98 -13.65 3.04 -4.36
N ILE A 99 -13.34 2.58 -3.15
CA ILE A 99 -12.21 1.65 -2.90
C ILE A 99 -12.51 0.25 -3.49
N ARG A 100 -13.76 -0.03 -3.95
CA ARG A 100 -14.18 -1.21 -4.75
C ARG A 100 -15.65 -1.06 -5.19
N THR A 101 -16.03 -1.28 -6.46
CA THR A 101 -15.83 -2.50 -7.28
C THR A 101 -15.78 -2.23 -8.78
N THR A 102 -15.84 -0.97 -9.21
CA THR A 102 -15.76 -0.60 -10.64
C THR A 102 -14.81 0.56 -10.93
N ALA A 103 -14.30 1.24 -9.89
CA ALA A 103 -13.29 2.28 -10.04
C ALA A 103 -11.86 1.69 -10.06
N VAL A 104 -10.97 2.37 -10.79
CA VAL A 104 -9.51 2.20 -10.68
C VAL A 104 -9.00 3.35 -9.82
N PRO A 105 -9.01 3.23 -8.48
CA PRO A 105 -8.55 4.32 -7.63
C PRO A 105 -7.06 4.57 -7.88
N GLU A 106 -6.71 5.81 -8.18
CA GLU A 106 -5.32 6.25 -8.32
C GLU A 106 -4.93 7.04 -7.07
N PHE A 107 -4.07 6.44 -6.24
CA PHE A 107 -3.49 7.12 -5.09
C PHE A 107 -2.13 7.70 -5.48
N ALA A 108 -1.93 9.00 -5.23
CA ALA A 108 -0.58 9.58 -5.28
C ALA A 108 0.35 8.95 -4.20
N GLY A 109 -0.23 8.42 -3.12
CA GLY A 109 0.40 7.58 -2.10
C GLY A 109 -0.66 7.01 -1.15
N LEU A 110 -0.45 5.79 -0.66
CA LEU A 110 -1.32 5.10 0.29
C LEU A 110 -0.65 5.01 1.65
N GLY A 111 -1.11 5.84 2.59
CA GLY A 111 -0.70 5.76 4.00
C GLY A 111 -1.63 4.85 4.80
N ILE A 112 -1.06 3.90 5.52
CA ILE A 112 -1.76 3.06 6.51
C ILE A 112 -1.15 3.38 7.88
N GLY A 113 -1.92 4.02 8.76
CA GLY A 113 -1.41 4.52 10.04
C GLY A 113 -0.74 5.90 9.96
N THR A 114 -0.70 6.52 8.78
CA THR A 114 -0.21 7.89 8.56
C THR A 114 -1.09 8.64 7.56
N ALA A 115 -1.25 9.96 7.75
CA ALA A 115 -1.90 10.85 6.80
C ALA A 115 -0.92 11.53 5.82
N ALA A 116 0.39 11.34 6.04
CA ALA A 116 1.47 11.90 5.24
C ALA A 116 2.44 10.78 4.85
N PRO A 117 2.06 9.88 3.91
CA PRO A 117 2.93 8.79 3.49
C PRO A 117 4.22 9.34 2.85
N GLN A 118 5.37 8.76 3.19
CA GLN A 118 6.67 9.19 2.65
C GLN A 118 7.01 8.52 1.31
N THR A 119 6.25 7.52 0.91
CA THR A 119 6.41 6.73 -0.32
C THR A 119 5.04 6.31 -0.86
N ASN A 120 5.00 5.59 -1.98
CA ASN A 120 3.76 5.16 -2.63
C ASN A 120 2.88 4.27 -1.74
N LEU A 121 3.48 3.41 -0.92
CA LEU A 121 2.79 2.63 0.11
C LEU A 121 3.60 2.72 1.41
N ASP A 122 3.02 3.37 2.42
CA ASP A 122 3.67 3.61 3.70
C ASP A 122 2.82 3.01 4.83
N VAL A 123 3.35 1.99 5.50
CA VAL A 123 2.67 1.27 6.58
C VAL A 123 3.39 1.58 7.87
N VAL A 124 2.76 2.43 8.69
CA VAL A 124 3.39 3.05 9.85
C VAL A 124 2.63 2.69 11.12
N ASP A 125 3.39 2.45 12.18
CA ASP A 125 2.91 2.39 13.55
C ASP A 125 3.94 3.14 14.42
N ALA A 126 3.47 3.93 15.38
CA ALA A 126 4.31 4.77 16.22
C ALA A 126 3.78 4.75 17.67
N GLY A 127 4.63 4.31 18.60
CA GLY A 127 4.29 4.20 20.01
C GLY A 127 5.25 3.28 20.76
N THR A 128 5.00 3.11 22.06
CA THR A 128 5.73 2.11 22.86
C THR A 128 5.12 0.73 22.64
N ASN A 129 5.94 -0.31 22.47
CA ASN A 129 5.51 -1.70 22.25
C ASN A 129 4.63 -1.91 21.01
N THR A 130 4.90 -1.15 19.93
CA THR A 130 4.16 -1.22 18.67
C THR A 130 5.03 -1.74 17.52
N GLN A 131 4.41 -2.19 16.42
CA GLN A 131 5.11 -2.66 15.22
C GLN A 131 4.22 -2.54 13.99
N SER A 132 4.80 -2.12 12.87
CA SER A 132 4.14 -2.17 11.57
C SER A 132 4.21 -3.59 10.99
N GLN A 133 3.11 -4.10 10.44
CA GLN A 133 3.05 -5.44 9.87
C GLN A 133 2.31 -5.46 8.54
N ILE A 134 2.75 -6.34 7.64
CA ILE A 134 2.05 -6.68 6.40
C ILE A 134 1.87 -8.20 6.37
N PHE A 135 0.61 -8.66 6.33
CA PHE A 135 0.28 -10.08 6.16
C PHE A 135 -0.13 -10.37 4.72
N ILE A 136 0.58 -11.30 4.06
CA ILE A 136 0.16 -11.89 2.78
C ILE A 136 -0.29 -13.33 3.07
N ARG A 137 -1.60 -13.58 3.10
CA ARG A 137 -2.17 -14.87 3.50
C ARG A 137 -3.00 -15.47 2.38
N GLY A 138 -2.79 -16.76 2.11
CA GLY A 138 -3.59 -17.55 1.19
C GLY A 138 -4.26 -18.71 1.94
N PHE A 139 -5.55 -18.94 1.66
CA PHE A 139 -6.29 -20.10 2.12
C PHE A 139 -6.71 -20.87 0.87
N ASN A 140 -5.91 -21.86 0.48
CA ASN A 140 -6.11 -22.67 -0.72
C ASN A 140 -5.63 -24.09 -0.44
N ASP A 141 -6.43 -25.09 -0.79
CA ASP A 141 -6.13 -26.51 -0.56
C ASP A 141 -5.44 -27.20 -1.76
N GLN A 142 -5.17 -26.45 -2.83
CA GLN A 142 -4.47 -26.93 -4.02
C GLN A 142 -2.96 -26.62 -3.94
N VAL A 143 -2.14 -27.50 -4.51
CA VAL A 143 -0.67 -27.48 -4.32
C VAL A 143 0.09 -26.39 -5.07
N VAL A 144 -0.51 -25.71 -6.06
CA VAL A 144 0.19 -24.76 -6.96
C VAL A 144 -0.03 -23.29 -6.57
N TYR A 145 -1.03 -22.99 -5.75
CA TYR A 145 -1.39 -21.61 -5.42
C TYR A 145 -0.81 -21.18 -4.07
N CYS A 146 -0.12 -20.04 -4.05
CA CYS A 146 0.49 -19.49 -2.86
C CYS A 146 0.29 -17.96 -2.76
N PRO A 147 0.39 -17.38 -1.56
CA PRO A 147 0.61 -15.95 -1.41
C PRO A 147 1.98 -15.56 -1.99
N GLU A 148 2.08 -14.38 -2.61
CA GLU A 148 3.30 -13.94 -3.27
C GLU A 148 3.53 -12.43 -3.10
N LEU A 149 4.80 -12.05 -2.96
CA LEU A 149 5.31 -10.70 -3.16
C LEU A 149 6.13 -10.68 -4.45
N ARG A 150 5.68 -9.93 -5.47
CA ARG A 150 6.39 -9.79 -6.75
C ARG A 150 7.02 -8.41 -6.89
N ILE A 151 8.30 -8.39 -7.28
CA ILE A 151 9.00 -7.18 -7.72
C ILE A 151 9.40 -7.40 -9.18
N LYS A 152 9.07 -6.44 -10.05
CA LYS A 152 9.31 -6.54 -11.49
C LYS A 152 9.90 -5.24 -12.01
N LYS A 153 10.94 -5.36 -12.83
CA LYS A 153 11.51 -4.28 -13.63
C LYS A 153 11.10 -4.45 -15.11
N SER A 154 10.89 -3.33 -15.79
CA SER A 154 10.88 -3.21 -17.24
C SER A 154 12.01 -2.25 -17.62
N HIS A 155 12.70 -2.47 -18.73
CA HIS A 155 13.69 -1.51 -19.26
C HIS A 155 13.00 -0.40 -20.07
N SER A 156 11.98 0.24 -19.47
CA SER A 156 11.18 1.29 -20.08
C SER A 156 10.72 2.28 -19.02
N ASP A 157 10.74 3.56 -19.36
CA ASP A 157 10.19 4.65 -18.54
C ASP A 157 8.69 4.89 -18.80
N THR A 158 8.10 4.14 -19.74
CA THR A 158 6.67 4.26 -20.10
C THR A 158 5.85 3.20 -19.40
N LEU A 159 4.98 3.62 -18.46
CA LEU A 159 4.01 2.74 -17.78
C LEU A 159 3.18 1.96 -18.82
N GLY A 160 3.01 0.66 -18.57
CA GLY A 160 2.27 -0.24 -19.47
C GLY A 160 3.10 -0.78 -20.65
N THR A 161 4.31 -0.27 -20.90
CA THR A 161 5.21 -0.79 -21.94
C THR A 161 6.26 -1.73 -21.35
N LEU A 162 6.31 -2.97 -21.83
CA LEU A 162 7.32 -3.96 -21.42
C LEU A 162 8.49 -3.99 -22.40
N VAL A 163 9.69 -3.77 -21.88
CA VAL A 163 10.95 -3.86 -22.62
C VAL A 163 11.89 -4.79 -21.87
N THR A 164 12.60 -5.63 -22.62
CA THR A 164 13.56 -6.62 -22.11
C THR A 164 14.62 -5.96 -21.23
N THR A 165 14.85 -6.51 -20.04
CA THR A 165 15.93 -6.09 -19.14
C THR A 165 17.29 -6.54 -19.66
N ILE A 166 18.32 -5.76 -19.36
CA ILE A 166 19.68 -5.94 -19.89
C ILE A 166 20.66 -6.37 -18.79
N ASP A 167 21.84 -6.79 -19.24
CA ASP A 167 22.93 -7.20 -18.36
C ASP A 167 23.23 -6.12 -17.30
N THR A 168 23.58 -6.54 -16.09
CA THR A 168 23.88 -5.73 -14.90
C THR A 168 22.70 -4.96 -14.28
N GLU A 169 21.48 -5.09 -14.82
CA GLU A 169 20.31 -4.41 -14.23
C GLU A 169 19.88 -5.02 -12.90
N LYS A 170 19.53 -4.16 -11.94
CA LYS A 170 18.83 -4.59 -10.73
C LYS A 170 17.36 -4.84 -11.06
N LEU A 171 16.89 -6.06 -10.83
CA LEU A 171 15.48 -6.42 -11.02
C LEU A 171 14.61 -6.01 -9.82
N GLY A 172 15.21 -5.99 -8.63
CA GLY A 172 14.54 -5.65 -7.37
C GLY A 172 15.46 -5.82 -6.16
N GLN A 173 15.01 -5.30 -5.01
CA GLN A 173 15.70 -5.48 -3.73
C GLN A 173 14.74 -5.41 -2.55
N ILE A 174 15.12 -6.08 -1.46
CA ILE A 174 14.61 -5.87 -0.11
C ILE A 174 15.72 -5.17 0.67
N ILE A 175 15.40 -4.05 1.31
CA ILE A 175 16.37 -3.19 1.99
C ILE A 175 15.98 -3.10 3.46
N PHE A 176 16.99 -3.24 4.32
CA PHE A 176 16.88 -3.03 5.76
C PHE A 176 17.67 -1.77 6.08
N SER A 177 16.98 -0.71 6.51
CA SER A 177 17.57 0.58 6.81
C SER A 177 17.37 0.94 8.28
N GLY A 178 18.21 1.82 8.80
CA GLY A 178 18.14 2.37 10.15
C GLY A 178 18.34 3.88 10.13
N VAL A 179 18.33 4.49 11.31
CA VAL A 179 18.70 5.90 11.48
C VAL A 179 20.05 5.96 12.17
N ASP A 180 20.99 6.71 11.59
CA ASP A 180 22.33 6.86 12.13
C ASP A 180 22.40 7.91 13.24
N SER A 181 23.61 8.12 13.78
CA SER A 181 23.84 9.13 14.82
C SER A 181 23.67 10.58 14.35
N GLY A 182 23.58 10.82 13.03
CA GLY A 182 23.30 12.11 12.41
C GLY A 182 21.81 12.40 12.22
N ASN A 183 20.92 11.48 12.62
CA ASN A 183 19.49 11.49 12.31
C ASN A 183 19.18 11.37 10.80
N LEU A 184 20.05 10.70 10.06
CA LEU A 184 19.84 10.37 8.65
C LEU A 184 19.42 8.91 8.51
N VAL A 185 18.59 8.62 7.50
CA VAL A 185 18.25 7.24 7.16
C VAL A 185 19.39 6.67 6.34
N ASP A 186 19.96 5.56 6.81
CA ASP A 186 21.03 4.83 6.13
C ASP A 186 20.65 3.38 5.93
N ASP A 187 21.15 2.80 4.84
CA ASP A 187 20.98 1.39 4.54
C ASP A 187 21.90 0.54 5.42
N GLY A 188 21.33 -0.48 6.05
CA GLY A 188 22.08 -1.48 6.83
C GLY A 188 22.42 -2.71 6.01
N ALA A 189 21.42 -3.36 5.41
CA ALA A 189 21.61 -4.59 4.64
C ALA A 189 20.66 -4.67 3.44
N HIS A 190 21.05 -5.40 2.40
CA HIS A 190 20.22 -5.61 1.22
C HIS A 190 20.19 -7.08 0.82
N ILE A 191 19.04 -7.49 0.27
CA ILE A 191 18.89 -8.67 -0.56
C ILE A 191 18.56 -8.16 -1.96
N THR A 192 19.47 -8.32 -2.92
CA THR A 192 19.36 -7.72 -4.26
C THR A 192 19.41 -8.78 -5.35
N ALA A 193 18.49 -8.69 -6.31
CA ALA A 193 18.52 -9.48 -7.54
C ALA A 193 19.13 -8.65 -8.67
N ILE A 194 20.26 -9.11 -9.23
CA ILE A 194 20.97 -8.43 -10.33
C ILE A 194 21.06 -9.38 -11.51
N GLN A 195 20.61 -8.92 -12.68
CA GLN A 195 20.76 -9.65 -13.92
C GLN A 195 22.24 -9.74 -14.31
N ASP A 196 22.68 -10.93 -14.72
CA ASP A 196 24.06 -11.23 -15.07
C ASP A 196 24.08 -12.01 -16.38
N GLY A 197 24.18 -11.26 -17.48
CA GLY A 197 24.00 -11.71 -18.85
C GLY A 197 22.72 -11.19 -19.52
N ALA A 198 22.67 -11.30 -20.85
CA ALA A 198 21.49 -10.91 -21.63
C ALA A 198 20.29 -11.83 -21.35
N ALA A 199 19.09 -11.25 -21.28
CA ALA A 199 17.86 -12.03 -21.11
C ALA A 199 17.53 -12.84 -22.39
N GLY A 200 17.06 -14.08 -22.20
CA GLY A 200 16.54 -14.97 -23.23
C GLY A 200 15.14 -15.48 -22.86
N ALA A 201 14.94 -16.80 -22.92
CA ALA A 201 13.71 -17.42 -22.38
C ALA A 201 13.58 -17.25 -20.85
N PHE A 202 14.72 -17.10 -20.19
CA PHE A 202 14.86 -16.78 -18.78
C PHE A 202 15.81 -15.59 -18.63
N ILE A 203 15.79 -14.98 -17.44
CA ILE A 203 16.64 -13.83 -17.10
C ILE A 203 17.72 -14.34 -16.14
N PRO A 204 18.99 -14.50 -16.58
CA PRO A 204 20.04 -14.98 -15.69
C PRO A 204 20.25 -13.95 -14.58
N THR A 205 20.04 -14.36 -13.32
CA THR A 205 19.96 -13.43 -12.19
C THR A 205 20.72 -13.98 -11.00
N ASN A 206 21.63 -13.17 -10.47
CA ASN A 206 22.32 -13.43 -9.21
C ASN A 206 21.48 -12.87 -8.06
N LEU A 207 21.41 -13.59 -6.94
CA LEU A 207 20.89 -13.08 -5.67
C LEU A 207 22.06 -12.77 -4.74
N ILE A 208 22.17 -11.50 -4.34
CA ILE A 208 23.31 -10.99 -3.59
C ILE A 208 22.84 -10.46 -2.23
N LEU A 209 23.46 -10.95 -1.17
CA LEU A 209 23.33 -10.43 0.18
C LEU A 209 24.55 -9.57 0.50
N LEU A 210 24.29 -8.39 1.02
CA LEU A 210 25.33 -7.42 1.41
C LEU A 210 24.93 -6.71 2.71
N THR A 211 25.95 -6.29 3.45
CA THR A 211 25.80 -5.54 4.71
C THR A 211 26.65 -4.28 4.67
N HIS A 212 26.39 -3.36 5.60
CA HIS A 212 27.24 -2.22 5.87
C HIS A 212 27.90 -2.39 7.24
N SER A 213 29.15 -1.96 7.35
CA SER A 213 29.75 -1.56 8.62
C SER A 213 29.38 -0.10 8.92
N SER A 214 29.85 0.44 10.04
CA SER A 214 29.67 1.87 10.35
C SER A 214 30.38 2.83 9.39
N THR A 215 31.18 2.33 8.44
CA THR A 215 32.00 3.18 7.55
C THR A 215 32.04 2.70 6.10
N ALA A 216 31.59 1.49 5.78
CA ALA A 216 31.73 0.92 4.46
C ALA A 216 30.66 -0.13 4.12
N LYS A 217 30.38 -0.25 2.82
CA LYS A 217 29.61 -1.36 2.27
C LYS A 217 30.49 -2.59 2.11
N ASN A 218 30.05 -3.71 2.65
CA ASN A 218 30.67 -5.02 2.42
C ASN A 218 30.03 -5.66 1.18
N ILE A 219 30.78 -5.74 0.08
CA ILE A 219 30.30 -6.32 -1.18
C ILE A 219 30.54 -7.82 -1.25
N ASN A 220 29.69 -8.53 -2.01
CA ASN A 220 29.84 -9.96 -2.36
C ASN A 220 30.00 -10.90 -1.16
N GLN A 221 29.36 -10.59 -0.03
CA GLN A 221 29.47 -11.43 1.17
C GLN A 221 28.82 -12.79 0.99
N PHE A 222 27.67 -12.84 0.30
CA PHE A 222 27.05 -14.08 -0.13
C PHE A 222 26.36 -13.86 -1.48
N VAL A 223 26.74 -14.67 -2.46
CA VAL A 223 26.24 -14.59 -3.84
C VAL A 223 25.72 -15.96 -4.22
N LEU A 224 24.42 -16.06 -4.50
CA LEU A 224 23.87 -17.16 -5.27
C LEU A 224 23.91 -16.77 -6.74
N HIS A 225 24.82 -17.37 -7.47
CA HIS A 225 25.07 -17.07 -8.86
C HIS A 225 24.05 -17.78 -9.78
N ASN A 226 23.80 -17.22 -10.95
CA ASN A 226 22.75 -17.68 -11.88
C ASN A 226 23.01 -19.07 -12.49
N ASP A 227 24.23 -19.60 -12.36
CA ASP A 227 24.60 -20.98 -12.70
C ASP A 227 24.46 -21.99 -11.53
N GLY A 228 23.92 -21.51 -10.40
CA GLY A 228 23.67 -22.30 -9.20
C GLY A 228 24.90 -22.49 -8.30
N ASN A 229 25.98 -21.74 -8.50
CA ASN A 229 27.13 -21.72 -7.59
C ASN A 229 26.90 -20.71 -6.45
N VAL A 230 27.57 -20.94 -5.31
CA VAL A 230 27.57 -20.04 -4.16
C VAL A 230 28.96 -19.43 -3.98
N GLY A 231 29.03 -18.09 -3.93
CA GLY A 231 30.24 -17.34 -3.65
C GLY A 231 30.17 -16.65 -2.29
N ILE A 232 31.26 -16.73 -1.51
CA ILE A 232 31.48 -15.94 -0.29
C ILE A 232 32.76 -15.15 -0.49
N GLY A 233 32.67 -13.81 -0.47
CA GLY A 233 33.78 -12.93 -0.79
C GLY A 233 34.12 -12.84 -2.29
N THR A 234 33.35 -13.48 -3.16
CA THR A 234 33.51 -13.45 -4.62
C THR A 234 32.17 -13.27 -5.32
N ALA A 235 32.15 -12.50 -6.42
CA ALA A 235 30.96 -12.31 -7.25
C ALA A 235 30.79 -13.39 -8.33
N ALA A 236 31.88 -14.06 -8.70
CA ALA A 236 31.93 -14.99 -9.83
C ALA A 236 32.56 -16.31 -9.38
N PRO A 237 31.84 -17.12 -8.57
CA PRO A 237 32.34 -18.40 -8.08
C PRO A 237 32.62 -19.37 -9.25
N GLY A 238 33.87 -19.84 -9.36
CA GLY A 238 34.32 -20.83 -10.34
C GLY A 238 34.06 -22.29 -9.95
N ALA A 239 33.56 -22.52 -8.74
CA ALA A 239 33.16 -23.83 -8.22
C ALA A 239 31.79 -23.75 -7.54
N LYS A 240 31.18 -24.90 -7.24
CA LYS A 240 29.84 -24.97 -6.61
C LYS A 240 29.74 -24.17 -5.31
N LEU A 241 30.82 -24.18 -4.53
CA LEU A 241 31.05 -23.26 -3.43
C LEU A 241 32.46 -22.69 -3.58
N GLU A 242 32.59 -21.37 -3.64
CA GLU A 242 33.88 -20.69 -3.59
C GLU A 242 33.87 -19.69 -2.43
N VAL A 243 34.87 -19.80 -1.55
CA VAL A 243 35.10 -18.85 -0.47
C VAL A 243 36.45 -18.19 -0.69
N VAL A 244 36.45 -16.87 -0.88
CA VAL A 244 37.67 -16.07 -0.93
C VAL A 244 37.95 -15.53 0.47
N GLY A 245 38.91 -16.16 1.14
CA GLY A 245 39.29 -15.85 2.51
C GLY A 245 39.52 -17.11 3.33
N SER A 246 39.60 -16.94 4.65
CA SER A 246 39.70 -18.05 5.59
C SER A 246 38.31 -18.63 5.88
N CYS A 247 38.21 -19.96 5.88
CA CYS A 247 37.06 -20.68 6.41
C CYS A 247 37.44 -21.30 7.74
N GLU A 248 36.52 -21.26 8.70
CA GLU A 248 36.57 -22.08 9.91
C GLU A 248 35.48 -23.14 9.80
N PHE A 249 35.89 -24.40 9.89
CA PHE A 249 34.98 -25.54 9.97
C PHE A 249 35.18 -26.15 11.36
N GLY A 250 34.09 -26.38 12.09
CA GLY A 250 34.12 -26.92 13.44
C GLY A 250 32.71 -27.16 13.97
N ASP A 251 32.61 -28.01 14.99
CA ASP A 251 31.39 -28.23 15.76
C ASP A 251 31.49 -27.45 17.09
N GLU A 252 30.37 -26.87 17.55
CA GLU A 252 30.34 -26.19 18.85
C GLU A 252 30.50 -27.22 19.97
N GLY A 253 31.75 -27.41 20.42
CA GLY A 253 32.07 -28.26 21.57
C GLY A 253 32.70 -29.62 21.25
N THR A 254 32.94 -29.94 19.97
CA THR A 254 33.83 -31.06 19.60
C THR A 254 34.91 -30.58 18.62
N ASN A 255 36.14 -31.08 18.78
CA ASN A 255 37.27 -30.74 17.90
C ASN A 255 37.21 -31.51 16.56
N TYR A 256 36.04 -32.00 16.14
CA TYR A 256 35.90 -32.81 14.93
C TYR A 256 35.30 -31.98 13.79
N THR A 257 36.06 -31.84 12.72
CA THR A 257 35.53 -31.47 11.40
C THR A 257 35.61 -32.71 10.52
N ALA A 258 34.47 -33.19 10.05
CA ALA A 258 34.41 -34.22 9.01
C ALA A 258 34.22 -33.54 7.64
N ILE A 259 35.10 -33.86 6.69
CA ILE A 259 34.90 -33.53 5.27
C ILE A 259 34.70 -34.87 4.57
N GLU A 260 33.43 -35.22 4.30
CA GLU A 260 33.08 -36.38 3.50
C GLU A 260 33.03 -35.96 2.02
N ALA A 261 33.74 -36.70 1.18
CA ALA A 261 33.72 -36.50 -0.26
C ALA A 261 33.65 -37.85 -0.96
N ASP A 262 32.85 -37.95 -2.01
CA ASP A 262 32.81 -39.13 -2.89
C ASP A 262 34.09 -39.26 -3.75
N GLY A 263 34.96 -38.25 -3.72
CA GLY A 263 36.24 -38.20 -4.43
C GLY A 263 37.38 -37.64 -3.57
N ASP A 264 38.45 -37.16 -4.21
CA ASP A 264 39.63 -36.67 -3.50
C ASP A 264 39.37 -35.35 -2.78
N VAL A 265 39.77 -35.26 -1.51
CA VAL A 265 39.91 -33.98 -0.81
C VAL A 265 41.32 -33.46 -1.08
N LEU A 266 41.42 -32.45 -1.95
CA LEU A 266 42.69 -31.82 -2.31
C LEU A 266 42.88 -30.50 -1.56
N PHE A 267 43.89 -30.44 -0.69
CA PHE A 267 44.32 -29.19 -0.06
C PHE A 267 45.48 -28.57 -0.84
N VAL A 268 45.24 -27.43 -1.49
CA VAL A 268 46.21 -26.71 -2.31
C VAL A 268 46.58 -25.38 -1.63
N GLY A 269 47.85 -25.22 -1.23
CA GLY A 269 48.35 -23.99 -0.63
C GLY A 269 49.73 -24.13 0.00
N GLY A 270 50.57 -23.08 -0.07
CA GLY A 270 51.95 -23.10 0.43
C GLY A 270 52.09 -23.06 1.97
N GLY A 271 50.99 -22.87 2.70
CA GLY A 271 50.96 -22.71 4.16
C GLY A 271 51.10 -24.00 4.98
N GLY A 272 51.15 -25.16 4.32
CA GLY A 272 51.18 -26.47 4.99
C GLY A 272 49.81 -26.91 5.50
N LEU A 273 49.62 -28.22 5.60
CA LEU A 273 48.42 -28.85 6.16
C LEU A 273 48.78 -29.44 7.52
N HIS A 274 48.17 -28.92 8.59
CA HIS A 274 48.44 -29.37 9.95
C HIS A 274 47.38 -30.39 10.37
N PHE A 275 47.72 -31.68 10.35
CA PHE A 275 46.88 -32.71 10.96
C PHE A 275 47.28 -32.90 12.42
N GLY A 276 46.30 -33.00 13.33
CA GLY A 276 46.54 -33.39 14.73
C GLY A 276 46.88 -34.88 14.83
N GLU A 277 45.91 -35.73 14.49
CA GLU A 277 46.06 -37.18 14.35
C GLU A 277 45.47 -37.60 13.00
N VAL A 278 46.15 -38.48 12.27
CA VAL A 278 45.63 -39.09 11.03
C VAL A 278 45.27 -40.54 11.34
N SER A 279 43.98 -40.81 11.49
CA SER A 279 43.45 -42.17 11.67
C SER A 279 42.83 -42.66 10.36
N VAL A 280 43.29 -43.83 9.89
CA VAL A 280 42.78 -44.48 8.68
C VAL A 280 41.97 -45.69 9.12
N VAL A 281 40.67 -45.70 8.84
CA VAL A 281 39.78 -46.82 9.20
C VAL A 281 39.48 -47.63 7.95
N GLY A 282 39.75 -48.95 7.98
CA GLY A 282 39.51 -49.88 6.87
C GLY A 282 40.76 -50.23 6.03
N ASN A 283 40.57 -50.95 4.91
CA ASN A 283 41.66 -51.38 4.02
C ASN A 283 42.07 -50.28 3.02
N ALA A 284 42.41 -49.10 3.54
CA ALA A 284 42.86 -47.95 2.76
C ALA A 284 44.35 -47.68 3.01
N ASN A 285 45.08 -47.35 1.94
CA ASN A 285 46.47 -46.92 2.04
C ASN A 285 46.51 -45.39 2.30
N ALA A 286 47.08 -44.94 3.42
CA ALA A 286 47.47 -43.53 3.56
C ALA A 286 48.94 -43.35 3.22
N SER A 287 49.23 -42.46 2.28
CA SER A 287 50.58 -42.02 1.96
C SER A 287 50.71 -40.56 2.34
N VAL A 288 51.40 -40.29 3.45
CA VAL A 288 51.78 -38.92 3.81
C VAL A 288 53.14 -38.65 3.18
N LEU A 289 53.17 -37.96 2.04
CA LEU A 289 54.41 -37.47 1.43
C LEU A 289 54.71 -36.07 1.96
N ASN A 290 55.84 -35.90 2.65
CA ASN A 290 56.37 -34.56 2.93
C ASN A 290 57.13 -34.00 1.71
N SER A 291 57.42 -32.70 1.71
CA SER A 291 58.18 -32.02 0.66
C SER A 291 59.60 -32.57 0.44
N ALA A 292 60.09 -33.45 1.31
CA ALA A 292 61.36 -34.15 1.21
C ALA A 292 61.24 -35.57 0.61
N ALA A 293 60.07 -35.97 0.10
CA ALA A 293 59.80 -37.28 -0.51
C ALA A 293 60.15 -38.48 0.40
N LYS A 294 60.20 -38.30 1.73
CA LYS A 294 60.32 -39.42 2.66
C LYS A 294 58.92 -39.93 2.96
N VAL A 295 58.57 -41.08 2.37
CA VAL A 295 57.38 -41.83 2.75
C VAL A 295 57.56 -42.30 4.18
N GLN A 296 56.78 -41.75 5.10
CA GLN A 296 56.68 -42.29 6.45
C GLN A 296 55.72 -43.47 6.38
N PHE A 297 56.23 -44.67 6.10
CA PHE A 297 55.43 -45.89 6.21
C PHE A 297 55.11 -46.12 7.68
N VAL A 298 53.84 -45.97 8.06
CA VAL A 298 53.34 -46.45 9.35
C VAL A 298 53.19 -47.96 9.20
N HIS A 299 54.12 -48.74 9.77
CA HIS A 299 53.95 -50.18 9.90
C HIS A 299 52.98 -50.43 11.05
N PHE A 300 51.83 -51.05 10.78
CA PHE A 300 50.97 -51.58 11.83
C PHE A 300 51.45 -53.00 12.11
N ASP A 301 52.17 -53.20 13.22
CA ASP A 301 52.40 -54.56 13.74
C ASP A 301 51.06 -55.13 14.20
N THR A 302 50.77 -56.36 13.76
CA THR A 302 49.58 -57.14 14.16
C THR A 302 49.65 -57.59 15.60
#